data_AF-F2U510-F1
#
_entry.id   AF-F2U510-F1
#
_cell.length_a   1.000
_cell.length_b   1.000
_cell.length_c   1.000
_cell.angle_alpha   90.00
_cell.angle_beta   90.00
_cell.angle_gamma   90.00
#
_symmetry.space_group_name_H-M   'P 1'
#
loop_
_entity.id
_entity.type
_entity.pdbx_description
1 polymer ?
#
loop_
_entity_poly.entity_id
_entity_poly.type
_entity_poly.pdbx_seq_one_letter_code
_entity_poly.pdbx_strand_id
1 'polypeptide(L)' 'MKKKVSCRVLSADGEADPTVLAINAAAAALQRAGVPWDGPVAGVRIARTQRGALVTNPDLKTLEGADWNMVRLVAERW' A
#
# COMPACT_ATOMS: atom_id res chain seq x y z
N MET A 1 24.75 11.80 -0.72
CA MET A 1 24.42 10.36 -0.85
C MET A 1 23.05 10.25 -1.54
N LYS A 2 22.94 9.57 -2.69
CA LYS A 2 21.67 9.40 -3.40
C LYS A 2 20.92 8.20 -2.77
N LYS A 3 19.69 8.42 -2.30
CA LYS A 3 18.83 7.36 -1.73
C LYS A 3 17.94 6.80 -2.85
N LYS A 4 17.91 5.48 -3.04
CA LYS A 4 17.06 4.80 -4.03
C LYS A 4 16.52 3.51 -3.42
N VAL A 5 15.22 3.27 -3.64
CA VAL A 5 14.55 2.01 -3.36
C VAL A 5 13.77 1.60 -4.61
N SER A 6 13.73 0.30 -4.90
CA SER A 6 12.95 -0.25 -6.01
C SER A 6 12.26 -1.52 -5.54
N CYS A 7 10.96 -1.61 -5.78
CA CYS A 7 10.16 -2.80 -5.48
C CYS A 7 9.87 -3.54 -6.79
N ARG A 8 9.99 -4.87 -6.75
CA ARG A 8 9.62 -5.76 -7.87
C ARG A 8 8.70 -6.83 -7.33
N VAL A 9 7.55 -7.00 -7.97
CA VAL A 9 6.62 -8.10 -7.69
C VAL A 9 7.23 -9.37 -8.26
N LEU A 10 7.55 -10.33 -7.38
CA LEU A 10 8.10 -11.63 -7.78
C LEU A 10 7.01 -12.68 -7.99
N SER A 11 5.91 -12.55 -7.26
CA SER A 11 4.74 -13.42 -7.34
C SER A 11 3.49 -12.61 -7.00
N ALA A 12 2.39 -12.92 -7.67
CA ALA A 12 1.06 -12.38 -7.40
C ALA A 12 0.03 -13.48 -7.69
N ASP A 13 -0.97 -13.57 -6.82
CA ASP A 13 -2.12 -14.47 -7.00
C ASP A 13 -3.11 -13.96 -8.06
N GLY A 14 -2.99 -12.69 -8.46
CA GLY A 14 -3.89 -12.04 -9.40
C GLY A 14 -5.22 -11.62 -8.78
N GLU A 15 -5.37 -11.71 -7.46
CA GLU A 15 -6.59 -11.34 -6.74
C GLU A 15 -6.48 -9.97 -6.07
N ALA A 16 -5.27 -9.51 -5.77
CA ALA A 16 -5.04 -8.22 -5.13
C ALA A 16 -4.07 -7.33 -5.94
N ASP A 17 -4.26 -6.01 -5.83
CA ASP A 17 -3.33 -5.05 -6.39
C ASP A 17 -2.06 -4.93 -5.49
N PRO A 18 -0.85 -5.18 -6.04
CA PRO A 18 0.38 -5.19 -5.26
C PRO A 18 0.88 -3.79 -4.84
N THR A 19 0.22 -2.70 -5.26
CA THR A 19 0.65 -1.32 -4.99
C THR A 19 0.84 -1.05 -3.49
N VAL A 20 -0.11 -1.47 -2.66
CA VAL A 20 -0.02 -1.27 -1.19
C VAL A 20 1.13 -2.08 -0.60
N LEU A 21 1.33 -3.32 -1.07
CA LEU A 21 2.45 -4.15 -0.65
C LEU A 21 3.78 -3.52 -1.05
N ALA A 22 3.89 -2.93 -2.24
CA ALA A 22 5.10 -2.25 -2.69
C ALA A 22 5.43 -1.02 -1.83
N ILE A 23 4.43 -0.22 -1.45
CA ILE A 23 4.58 0.92 -0.53
C ILE A 23 5.16 0.42 0.82
N ASN A 24 4.54 -0.60 1.41
CA ASN A 24 4.95 -1.14 2.70
C ASN A 24 6.34 -1.78 2.64
N ALA A 25 6.65 -2.49 1.55
CA ALA A 25 7.97 -3.08 1.32
C ALA A 25 9.07 -2.02 1.18
N ALA A 26 8.79 -0.92 0.47
CA ALA A 26 9.73 0.19 0.34
C ALA A 26 10.02 0.85 1.69
N ALA A 27 8.98 1.11 2.49
CA ALA A 27 9.12 1.70 3.82
C ALA A 27 9.91 0.79 4.75
N ALA A 28 9.60 -0.51 4.79
CA ALA A 28 10.32 -1.50 5.58
C ALA A 28 11.80 -1.61 5.15
N ALA A 29 12.08 -1.58 3.85
CA ALA A 29 13.45 -1.64 3.32
C ALA A 29 14.27 -0.39 3.74
N LEU A 30 13.69 0.81 3.65
CA LEU A 30 14.33 2.05 4.11
C LEU A 30 14.61 2.02 5.61
N GLN A 31 13.64 1.56 6.41
CA GLN A 31 13.79 1.43 7.85
C GLN A 31 14.92 0.45 8.21
N ARG A 32 14.94 -0.73 7.59
CA ARG A 32 15.94 -1.78 7.82
C ARG A 32 17.34 -1.37 7.35
N ALA A 33 17.43 -0.55 6.31
CA ALA A 33 18.69 -0.05 5.77
C ALA A 33 19.31 1.08 6.60
N GLY A 34 18.64 1.55 7.67
CA GLY A 34 19.15 2.65 8.50
C GLY A 34 19.26 3.98 7.75
N VAL A 35 18.46 4.16 6.69
CA VAL A 35 18.45 5.42 5.93
C VAL A 35 17.74 6.47 6.78
N PRO A 36 18.35 7.63 7.08
CA PRO A 36 17.68 8.68 7.85
C PRO A 36 16.57 9.30 7.01
N TRP A 37 15.32 9.16 7.45
CA TRP A 37 14.11 9.71 6.83
C TRP A 37 12.98 9.78 7.87
N ASP A 38 11.92 10.53 7.57
CA ASP A 38 10.80 10.77 8.50
C ASP A 38 9.73 9.66 8.46
N GLY A 39 10.15 8.41 8.21
CA GLY A 39 9.27 7.23 8.28
C GLY A 39 9.25 6.60 9.68
N PRO A 40 8.63 5.41 9.83
CA PRO A 40 8.05 4.57 8.79
C PRO A 40 6.69 5.07 8.28
N VAL A 41 6.35 4.70 7.04
CA VAL A 41 4.99 4.88 6.49
C VAL A 41 4.35 3.53 6.20
N ALA A 42 3.04 3.44 6.39
CA ALA A 42 2.22 2.30 6.03
C ALA A 42 1.10 2.75 5.07
N GLY A 43 0.94 2.02 3.97
CA GLY A 43 -0.17 2.17 3.04
C GLY A 43 -1.27 1.16 3.31
N VAL A 44 -2.52 1.60 3.12
CA VAL A 44 -3.71 0.74 3.05
C VAL A 44 -4.59 1.19 1.89
N ARG A 45 -5.17 0.25 1.15
CA ARG A 45 -6.22 0.57 0.18
C ARG A 45 -7.56 0.44 0.85
N ILE A 46 -8.44 1.41 0.63
CA ILE A 46 -9.81 1.41 1.13
C ILE A 46 -10.71 1.62 -0.07
N ALA A 47 -11.68 0.74 -0.24
CA ALA A 47 -12.73 0.90 -1.23
C ALA A 47 -14.10 0.89 -0.56
N ARG A 48 -15.06 1.56 -1.18
CA ARG A 48 -16.45 1.46 -0.82
C ARG A 48 -17.18 0.63 -1.87
N THR A 49 -17.83 -0.42 -1.41
CA THR A 49 -18.68 -1.28 -2.24
C THR A 49 -19.94 -0.54 -2.67
N GLN A 50 -20.60 -0.99 -3.74
CA GLN A 50 -21.89 -0.42 -4.19
C GLN A 50 -22.99 -0.45 -3.11
N ARG A 51 -22.87 -1.37 -2.14
CA ARG A 51 -23.77 -1.48 -0.98
C ARG A 51 -23.41 -0.51 0.15
N GLY A 52 -22.42 0.37 -0.05
CA GLY A 52 -21.97 1.37 0.91
C GLY A 52 -20.95 0.88 1.95
N ALA A 53 -20.60 -0.41 1.96
CA ALA A 53 -19.64 -0.95 2.93
C ALA A 53 -18.19 -0.57 2.58
N LEU A 54 -17.40 -0.15 3.58
CA LEU A 54 -15.97 0.10 3.44
C LEU A 54 -15.18 -1.20 3.64
N VAL A 55 -14.30 -1.50 2.70
CA VAL A 55 -13.44 -2.70 2.69
C VAL A 55 -11.98 -2.25 2.58
N THR A 56 -11.14 -2.76 3.48
CA THR A 56 -9.69 -2.54 3.46
C THR A 56 -8.99 -3.64 2.67
N ASN A 57 -7.99 -3.26 1.87
CA ASN A 57 -7.26 -4.12 0.94
C ASN A 57 -8.19 -5.10 0.18
N PRO A 58 -9.22 -4.56 -0.51
CA PRO A 58 -10.16 -5.36 -1.29
C PRO A 58 -9.47 -6.13 -2.41
N ASP A 59 -10.08 -7.26 -2.80
CA ASP A 59 -9.72 -7.96 -4.04
C ASP A 59 -10.08 -7.12 -5.29
N LEU A 60 -9.53 -7.50 -6.44
CA LEU A 60 -9.73 -6.80 -7.71
C LEU A 60 -11.21 -6.76 -8.13
N LYS A 61 -11.97 -7.82 -7.86
CA LYS A 61 -13.41 -7.88 -8.17
C LYS A 61 -14.21 -6.86 -7.37
N THR A 62 -13.91 -6.72 -6.08
CA THR A 62 -14.52 -5.73 -5.21
C THR A 62 -14.13 -4.31 -5.63
N LEU A 63 -12.90 -4.12 -6.11
CA LEU A 63 -12.43 -2.84 -6.63
C LEU A 63 -13.10 -2.42 -7.94
N GLU A 64 -13.34 -3.34 -8.87
CA GLU A 64 -14.02 -3.07 -10.14
C GLU A 64 -15.44 -2.53 -9.92
N GLY A 65 -16.14 -3.05 -8.91
CA GLY A 65 -17.48 -2.59 -8.55
C GLY A 65 -17.50 -1.37 -7.61
N ALA A 66 -16.36 -0.91 -7.11
CA ALA A 66 -16.34 0.14 -6.09
C ALA A 66 -16.73 1.50 -6.65
N ASP A 67 -17.61 2.23 -5.94
CA ASP A 67 -17.97 3.61 -6.29
C ASP A 67 -16.93 4.64 -5.78
N TRP A 68 -16.04 4.19 -4.90
CA TRP A 68 -14.95 4.97 -4.34
C TRP A 68 -13.77 4.07 -3.99
N ASN A 69 -12.55 4.51 -4.33
CA ASN A 69 -11.30 3.79 -4.08
C ASN A 69 -10.19 4.81 -3.74
N MET A 70 -9.51 4.59 -2.62
CA MET A 70 -8.42 5.43 -2.14
C MET A 70 -7.28 4.58 -1.58
N VAL A 71 -6.04 4.94 -1.93
CA VAL A 71 -4.86 4.49 -1.19
C VAL A 71 -4.52 5.55 -0.17
N ARG A 72 -4.52 5.19 1.11
CA ARG A 72 -4.14 6.08 2.20
C ARG A 72 -2.79 5.67 2.75
N LEU A 73 -1.91 6.65 2.93
CA LEU A 73 -0.69 6.51 3.70
C LEU A 73 -0.91 7.03 5.12
N VAL A 74 -0.37 6.31 6.09
CA VAL A 74 -0.25 6.70 7.49
C VAL A 74 1.22 6.69 7.82
N ALA A 75 1.69 7.77 8.44
CA ALA A 75 3.03 7.85 9.02
C ALA A 75 2.88 7.95 10.53
N GLU A 76 3.72 7.25 11.28
CA GLU A 76 3.78 7.47 12.71
C GLU A 76 4.44 8.82 12.96
N ARG A 77 3.72 9.73 13.62
CA ARG A 77 4.23 11.04 14.02
C ARG A 77 4.32 11.01 15.54
N TRP A 78 5.53 11.00 16.08
CA TRP A 78 5.77 11.27 17.50
C TRP A 78 5.70 12.79 17.74
#